data_AF-A0A3M2CBY6-F1
#
_entry.id   AF-A0A3M2CBY6-F1
#
_cell.length_a   1.000
_cell.length_b   1.000
_cell.length_c   1.000
_cell.angle_alpha   90.00
_cell.angle_beta   90.00
_cell.angle_gamma   90.00
#
_symmetry.space_group_name_H-M   'P 1'
#
loop_
_entity.id
_entity.type
_entity.pdbx_description
1 polymer ?
#
loop_
_entity_poly.entity_id
_entity_poly.type
_entity_poly.pdbx_seq_one_letter_code
_entity_poly.pdbx_strand_id
1 'polypeptide(L)'
;MRSTIAAILVRTEEVISGDDKRHLLCQRENKIDFSEVLSRRKILLCNLAAPVIGLEAANILGQFLVSELQVAGMSRPPRQGPDFWLYVDEFQNYINSGFEQLLSRGAKYRISLTMANQFTDQLGHLLKAILGNAGALVSFLVGVDSAGTLAKDFGINPNDLTSLPKYRAWAKVDADCFTLQTLPPTKPGRSEGEV
;
A
#
# COMPACT_ATOMS: atom_id res chain seq x y z
N MET A 1 -13.21 32.58 -9.62
CA MET A 1 -14.01 32.19 -8.42
C MET A 1 -15.09 31.16 -8.75
N ARG A 2 -16.00 31.41 -9.72
CA ARG A 2 -17.03 30.42 -10.11
C ARG A 2 -16.46 29.09 -10.67
N SER A 3 -15.37 29.14 -11.43
CA SER A 3 -14.71 27.94 -11.97
C SER A 3 -14.05 27.06 -10.91
N THR A 4 -13.48 27.67 -9.86
CA THR A 4 -12.84 26.96 -8.74
C THR A 4 -13.87 26.22 -7.88
N ILE A 5 -15.03 26.84 -7.62
CA ILE A 5 -16.13 26.22 -6.87
C ILE A 5 -16.69 25.01 -7.64
N ALA A 6 -16.86 25.13 -8.95
CA ALA A 6 -17.32 24.04 -9.80
C ALA A 6 -16.37 22.83 -9.75
N ALA A 7 -15.05 23.06 -9.80
CA ALA A 7 -14.06 21.98 -9.71
C ALA A 7 -14.11 21.23 -8.36
N ILE A 8 -14.35 21.94 -7.25
CA ILE A 8 -14.50 21.33 -5.92
C ILE A 8 -15.78 20.50 -5.86
N LEU A 9 -16.89 21.02 -6.40
CA LEU A 9 -18.18 20.32 -6.44
C LEU A 9 -18.10 19.01 -7.23
N VAL A 10 -17.50 19.03 -8.42
CA VAL A 10 -17.35 17.83 -9.26
C VAL A 10 -16.56 16.75 -8.51
N ARG A 11 -15.42 17.09 -7.91
CA ARG A 11 -14.64 16.13 -7.13
C ARG A 11 -15.37 15.60 -5.91
N THR A 12 -16.16 16.47 -5.26
CA THR A 12 -16.97 16.05 -4.11
C THR A 12 -18.08 15.10 -4.57
N GLU A 13 -18.76 15.39 -5.69
CA GLU A 13 -19.76 14.52 -6.29
C GLU A 13 -19.18 13.17 -6.74
N GLU A 14 -17.99 13.13 -7.34
CA GLU A 14 -17.31 11.88 -7.71
C GLU A 14 -17.09 10.96 -6.50
N VAL A 15 -16.74 11.54 -5.35
CA VAL A 15 -16.49 10.84 -4.08
C VAL A 15 -17.77 10.35 -3.43
N ILE A 16 -18.85 11.14 -3.47
CA ILE A 16 -20.12 10.82 -2.77
C ILE A 16 -21.18 10.23 -3.68
N SER A 17 -20.95 10.11 -4.98
CA SER A 17 -21.92 9.56 -5.93
C SER A 17 -21.98 8.03 -5.87
N GLY A 18 -23.20 7.50 -5.75
CA GLY A 18 -23.48 6.08 -5.59
C GLY A 18 -23.77 5.70 -4.15
N ASP A 19 -24.74 4.80 -3.96
CA ASP A 19 -25.25 4.44 -2.64
C ASP A 19 -24.16 3.82 -1.75
N ASP A 20 -23.27 3.00 -2.31
CA ASP A 20 -22.17 2.36 -1.58
C ASP A 20 -21.21 3.39 -0.96
N LYS A 21 -20.86 4.45 -1.72
CA LYS A 21 -19.95 5.49 -1.23
C LYS A 21 -20.62 6.36 -0.17
N ARG A 22 -21.92 6.67 -0.33
CA ARG A 22 -22.69 7.41 0.68
C ARG A 22 -22.85 6.59 1.96
N HIS A 23 -23.07 5.29 1.84
CA HIS A 23 -23.12 4.38 2.98
C HIS A 23 -21.77 4.30 3.71
N LEU A 24 -20.65 4.49 3.02
CA LEU A 24 -19.35 4.53 3.67
C LEU A 24 -19.01 5.89 4.29
N LEU A 25 -19.20 6.98 3.54
CA LEU A 25 -18.68 8.31 3.88
C LEU A 25 -19.69 9.24 4.57
N CYS A 26 -20.99 9.05 4.33
CA CYS A 26 -22.04 9.95 4.84
C CYS A 26 -22.75 9.39 6.08
N GLN A 27 -22.07 8.53 6.85
CA GLN A 27 -22.62 8.02 8.10
C GLN A 27 -22.69 9.11 9.16
N ARG A 28 -23.79 9.13 9.93
CA ARG A 28 -23.99 10.11 11.01
C ARG A 28 -22.94 10.01 12.10
N GLU A 29 -22.44 8.80 12.34
CA GLU A 29 -21.48 8.46 13.38
C GLU A 29 -20.37 7.61 12.77
N ASN A 30 -19.12 7.92 13.10
CA ASN A 30 -17.99 7.07 12.72
C ASN A 30 -18.03 5.80 13.58
N LYS A 31 -18.19 4.65 12.94
CA LYS A 31 -18.23 3.34 13.61
C LYS A 31 -16.85 2.71 13.79
N ILE A 32 -15.81 3.31 13.22
CA ILE A 32 -14.45 2.78 13.23
C ILE A 32 -13.54 3.73 14.01
N ASP A 33 -13.00 3.24 15.12
CA ASP A 33 -11.92 3.90 15.86
C ASP A 33 -10.58 3.23 15.51
N PHE A 34 -9.77 3.91 14.69
CA PHE A 34 -8.45 3.42 14.30
C PHE A 34 -7.48 3.33 15.49
N SER A 35 -7.61 4.19 16.50
CA SER A 35 -6.80 4.11 17.71
C SER A 35 -7.14 2.85 18.52
N GLU A 36 -8.41 2.47 18.55
CA GLU A 36 -8.86 1.22 19.14
C GLU A 36 -8.36 0.00 18.35
N VAL A 37 -8.43 0.04 17.01
CA VAL A 37 -7.91 -1.01 16.12
C VAL A 37 -6.43 -1.27 16.42
N LEU A 38 -5.62 -0.21 16.49
CA LEU A 38 -4.19 -0.30 16.77
C LEU A 38 -3.92 -0.79 18.20
N SER A 39 -4.55 -0.19 19.21
CA SER A 39 -4.29 -0.51 20.62
C SER A 39 -4.71 -1.94 21.00
N ARG A 40 -5.82 -2.44 20.43
CA ARG A 40 -6.34 -3.78 20.68
C ARG A 40 -5.82 -4.85 19.72
N ARG A 41 -4.86 -4.51 18.85
CA ARG A 41 -4.26 -5.44 17.86
C ARG A 41 -5.32 -6.12 16.99
N LYS A 42 -6.36 -5.38 16.59
CA LYS A 42 -7.39 -5.91 15.70
C LYS A 42 -6.81 -6.11 14.29
N ILE A 43 -7.39 -7.04 13.54
CA ILE A 43 -7.13 -7.18 12.10
C ILE A 43 -8.17 -6.32 11.38
N LEU A 44 -7.70 -5.32 10.63
CA LEU A 44 -8.52 -4.50 9.77
C LEU A 44 -8.33 -4.95 8.33
N LEU A 45 -9.41 -5.42 7.70
CA LEU A 45 -9.43 -5.78 6.28
C LEU A 45 -10.23 -4.73 5.52
N CYS A 46 -9.58 -4.07 4.57
CA CYS A 46 -10.19 -3.05 3.74
C CYS A 46 -10.33 -3.58 2.31
N ASN A 47 -11.53 -3.95 1.90
CA ASN A 47 -11.79 -4.34 0.51
C ASN A 47 -11.99 -3.09 -0.34
N LEU A 48 -10.95 -2.71 -1.09
CA LEU A 48 -10.96 -1.58 -2.02
C LEU A 48 -11.04 -2.03 -3.49
N ALA A 49 -11.71 -3.15 -3.76
CA ALA A 49 -11.83 -3.69 -5.11
C ALA A 49 -12.45 -2.65 -6.06
N ALA A 50 -11.63 -2.09 -6.96
CA ALA A 50 -12.04 -1.09 -7.94
C ALA A 50 -13.26 -1.50 -8.79
N PRO A 51 -13.48 -2.78 -9.16
CA PRO A 51 -14.70 -3.19 -9.87
C PRO A 51 -16.00 -2.98 -9.09
N VAL A 52 -15.94 -2.96 -7.76
CA VAL A 52 -17.13 -2.84 -6.89
C VAL A 52 -17.43 -1.36 -6.60
N ILE A 53 -16.43 -0.61 -6.13
CA ILE A 53 -16.63 0.76 -5.62
C ILE A 53 -16.18 1.86 -6.61
N GLY A 54 -15.56 1.48 -7.73
CA GLY A 54 -14.96 2.39 -8.71
C GLY A 54 -13.51 2.76 -8.36
N LEU A 55 -12.67 2.89 -9.38
CA LEU A 55 -11.22 3.12 -9.23
C LEU A 55 -10.89 4.41 -8.44
N GLU A 56 -11.53 5.52 -8.80
CA GLU A 56 -11.24 6.81 -8.16
C GLU A 56 -11.66 6.83 -6.70
N ALA A 57 -12.84 6.28 -6.39
CA ALA A 57 -13.28 6.15 -5.01
C ALA A 57 -12.40 5.19 -4.21
N ALA A 58 -12.00 4.05 -4.79
CA ALA A 58 -11.05 3.13 -4.15
C ALA A 58 -9.73 3.82 -3.78
N ASN A 59 -9.19 4.65 -4.68
CA ASN A 59 -7.96 5.40 -4.44
C ASN A 59 -8.13 6.43 -3.32
N ILE A 60 -9.21 7.22 -3.35
CA ILE A 60 -9.48 8.23 -2.32
C ILE A 60 -9.71 7.58 -0.96
N LEU A 61 -10.49 6.50 -0.91
CA LEU A 61 -10.75 5.76 0.32
C LEU A 61 -9.48 5.12 0.88
N GLY A 62 -8.64 4.53 0.05
CA GLY A 62 -7.37 3.97 0.51
C GLY A 62 -6.41 5.03 1.02
N GLN A 63 -6.33 6.19 0.36
CA GLN A 63 -5.55 7.33 0.85
C GLN A 63 -6.07 7.81 2.21
N PHE A 64 -7.39 7.94 2.37
CA PHE A 64 -8.02 8.29 3.64
C PHE A 64 -7.72 7.27 4.75
N LEU A 65 -7.89 5.98 4.46
CA LEU A 65 -7.61 4.89 5.41
C LEU A 65 -6.15 4.91 5.88
N VAL A 66 -5.20 5.11 4.98
CA VAL A 66 -3.80 5.21 5.37
C VAL A 66 -3.57 6.46 6.22
N SER A 67 -4.12 7.61 5.82
CA SER A 67 -3.97 8.84 6.60
C SER A 67 -4.51 8.70 8.01
N GLU A 68 -5.68 8.08 8.19
CA GLU A 68 -6.25 7.79 9.52
C GLU A 68 -5.37 6.83 10.34
N LEU A 69 -4.88 5.74 9.72
CA LEU A 69 -3.95 4.81 10.36
C LEU A 69 -2.62 5.48 10.74
N GLN A 70 -2.12 6.39 9.90
CA GLN A 70 -0.94 7.18 10.17
C GLN A 70 -1.16 8.09 11.36
N VAL A 71 -2.26 8.85 11.39
CA VAL A 71 -2.60 9.76 12.51
C VAL A 71 -2.77 8.97 13.80
N ALA A 72 -3.54 7.89 13.78
CA ALA A 72 -3.74 7.00 14.94
C ALA A 72 -2.44 6.35 15.40
N GLY A 73 -1.55 6.00 14.46
CA GLY A 73 -0.26 5.40 14.76
C GLY A 73 0.73 6.39 15.38
N MET A 74 0.79 7.61 14.84
CA MET A 74 1.71 8.68 15.23
C MET A 74 1.23 9.46 16.47
N SER A 75 -0.05 9.38 16.84
CA SER A 75 -0.58 9.94 18.09
C SER A 75 -0.12 9.15 19.32
N ARG A 76 0.33 7.90 19.14
CA ARG A 76 0.88 7.07 20.21
C ARG A 76 2.24 7.62 20.68
N PRO A 77 2.57 7.49 21.97
CA PRO A 77 3.91 7.81 22.44
C PRO A 77 4.98 7.04 21.65
N PRO A 78 6.09 7.68 21.24
CA PRO A 78 7.16 7.03 20.51
C PRO A 78 7.66 5.76 21.21
N ARG A 79 7.91 4.70 20.43
CA ARG A 79 8.41 3.39 20.89
C ARG A 79 7.51 2.70 21.92
N GLN A 80 6.25 3.09 22.04
CA GLN A 80 5.26 2.46 22.92
C GLN A 80 4.10 1.88 22.13
N GLY A 81 3.33 1.01 22.77
CA GLY A 81 2.20 0.33 22.15
C GLY A 81 2.59 -0.91 21.35
N PRO A 82 1.62 -1.63 20.78
CA PRO A 82 1.86 -2.82 19.98
C PRO A 82 2.35 -2.48 18.56
N ASP A 83 3.09 -3.41 17.96
CA ASP A 83 3.44 -3.35 16.54
C ASP A 83 2.18 -3.43 15.67
N PHE A 84 2.16 -2.64 14.61
CA PHE A 84 1.10 -2.64 13.61
C PHE A 84 1.71 -2.86 12.22
N TRP A 85 1.17 -3.83 11.49
CA TRP A 85 1.62 -4.17 10.15
C TRP A 85 0.60 -3.69 9.14
N LEU A 86 1.03 -2.80 8.25
CA LEU A 86 0.22 -2.26 7.17
C LEU A 86 0.68 -2.89 5.85
N TYR A 87 -0.21 -3.69 5.27
CA TYR A 87 -0.04 -4.32 3.97
C TYR A 87 -0.83 -3.51 2.93
N VAL A 88 -0.14 -3.03 1.91
CA VAL A 88 -0.73 -2.22 0.84
C VAL A 88 -0.41 -2.87 -0.49
N ASP A 89 -1.44 -3.44 -1.10
CA ASP A 89 -1.37 -3.90 -2.49
C ASP A 89 -1.56 -2.72 -3.44
N GLU A 90 -1.00 -2.80 -4.65
CA GLU A 90 -1.01 -1.72 -5.65
C GLU A 90 -0.64 -0.35 -5.06
N PHE A 91 0.43 -0.31 -4.28
CA PHE A 91 0.79 0.83 -3.42
C PHE A 91 0.93 2.16 -4.17
N GLN A 92 1.22 2.15 -5.48
CA GLN A 92 1.29 3.35 -6.30
C GLN A 92 0.00 4.19 -6.28
N ASN A 93 -1.15 3.55 -6.06
CA ASN A 93 -2.44 4.22 -6.02
C ASN A 93 -2.64 5.08 -4.77
N TYR A 94 -1.85 4.82 -3.73
CA TYR A 94 -2.02 5.44 -2.42
C TYR A 94 -0.89 6.40 -2.04
N ILE A 95 0.06 6.63 -2.95
CA ILE A 95 1.19 7.53 -2.73
C ILE A 95 0.70 8.95 -2.47
N ASN A 96 1.07 9.50 -1.30
CA ASN A 96 0.88 10.89 -0.94
C ASN A 96 2.01 11.38 -0.01
N SER A 97 2.04 12.67 0.29
CA SER A 97 3.05 13.28 1.17
C SER A 97 3.02 12.74 2.61
N GLY A 98 1.87 12.23 3.07
CA GLY A 98 1.73 11.55 4.36
C GLY A 98 2.53 10.25 4.41
N PHE A 99 2.48 9.45 3.34
CA PHE A 99 3.21 8.19 3.25
C PHE A 99 4.74 8.34 3.32
N GLU A 100 5.30 9.42 2.78
CA GLU A 100 6.75 9.69 2.90
C GLU A 100 7.18 9.80 4.37
N GLN A 101 6.34 10.42 5.20
CA GLN A 101 6.57 10.51 6.63
C GLN A 101 6.41 9.15 7.31
N LEU A 102 5.47 8.33 6.86
CA LEU A 102 5.28 6.97 7.37
C LEU A 102 6.49 6.08 7.06
N LEU A 103 7.03 6.16 5.85
CA LEU A 103 8.24 5.44 5.43
C LEU A 103 9.47 5.84 6.25
N SER A 104 9.65 7.15 6.49
CA SER A 104 10.83 7.67 7.20
C SER A 104 10.73 7.61 8.73
N ARG A 105 9.53 7.59 9.31
CA ARG A 105 9.31 7.69 10.77
C ARG A 105 8.50 6.54 11.37
N GLY A 106 7.91 5.66 10.56
CA GLY A 106 7.00 4.59 11.01
C GLY A 106 7.61 3.67 12.07
N ALA A 107 8.90 3.34 11.95
CA ALA A 107 9.62 2.52 12.92
C ALA A 107 9.60 3.12 14.35
N LYS A 108 9.68 4.45 14.48
CA LYS A 108 9.58 5.15 15.79
C LYS A 108 8.22 4.90 16.45
N TYR A 109 7.19 4.67 15.65
CA TYR A 109 5.82 4.43 16.09
C TYR A 109 5.41 2.97 15.99
N ARG A 110 6.37 2.04 15.82
CA ARG A 110 6.11 0.60 15.71
C ARG A 110 5.12 0.27 14.58
N ILE A 111 5.25 0.97 13.45
CA ILE A 111 4.50 0.71 12.22
C ILE A 111 5.44 0.07 11.21
N SER A 112 5.10 -1.15 10.80
CA SER A 112 5.80 -1.91 9.77
C SER A 112 5.01 -1.86 8.47
N LEU A 113 5.67 -1.60 7.36
CA LEU A 113 5.04 -1.48 6.04
C LEU A 113 5.44 -2.66 5.16
N THR A 114 4.47 -3.19 4.42
CA THR A 114 4.69 -4.10 3.31
C THR A 114 3.93 -3.57 2.12
N MET A 115 4.64 -3.27 1.05
CA MET A 115 4.10 -2.59 -0.14
C MET A 115 4.34 -3.47 -1.35
N ALA A 116 3.31 -3.67 -2.16
CA ALA A 116 3.41 -4.36 -3.43
C ALA A 116 3.16 -3.39 -4.60
N ASN A 117 4.02 -3.45 -5.61
CA ASN A 117 3.97 -2.63 -6.80
C ASN A 117 4.41 -3.43 -8.01
N GLN A 118 3.77 -3.19 -9.15
CA GLN A 118 4.13 -3.85 -10.42
C GLN A 118 5.26 -3.13 -11.15
N PHE A 119 5.26 -1.78 -11.14
CA PHE A 119 6.21 -0.96 -11.88
C PHE A 119 6.90 0.04 -10.97
N THR A 120 8.23 0.07 -11.01
CA THR A 120 9.05 1.04 -10.27
C THR A 120 8.78 2.49 -10.69
N ASP A 121 8.43 2.71 -11.96
CA ASP A 121 8.29 4.05 -12.53
C ASP A 121 7.06 4.79 -11.95
N GLN A 122 6.04 4.04 -11.53
CA GLN A 122 4.87 4.59 -10.87
C GLN A 122 5.18 5.15 -9.48
N LEU A 123 6.33 4.79 -8.89
CA LEU A 123 6.78 5.32 -7.60
C LEU A 123 7.51 6.66 -7.72
N GLY A 124 7.93 7.06 -8.93
CA GLY A 124 8.61 8.33 -9.18
C GLY A 124 9.80 8.57 -8.24
N HIS A 125 9.81 9.73 -7.57
CA HIS A 125 10.89 10.12 -6.65
C HIS A 125 10.96 9.27 -5.38
N LEU A 126 9.87 8.59 -5.00
CA LEU A 126 9.81 7.79 -3.77
C LEU A 126 10.58 6.49 -3.86
N LEU A 127 10.81 5.98 -5.06
CA LEU A 127 11.55 4.73 -5.25
C LEU A 127 12.87 4.74 -4.49
N LYS A 128 13.65 5.83 -4.59
CA LYS A 128 14.94 5.96 -3.90
C LYS A 128 14.79 5.97 -2.38
N ALA A 129 13.76 6.64 -1.86
CA ALA A 129 13.47 6.68 -0.43
C ALA A 129 13.02 5.31 0.10
N ILE A 130 12.21 4.58 -0.69
CA ILE A 130 11.77 3.22 -0.36
C ILE A 130 12.95 2.28 -0.32
N LEU A 131 13.77 2.24 -1.39
CA LEU A 131 14.95 1.36 -1.45
C LEU A 131 15.97 1.67 -0.34
N GLY A 132 16.09 2.94 0.07
CA GLY A 132 17.00 3.33 1.15
C GLY A 132 16.50 3.04 2.57
N ASN A 133 15.19 2.83 2.78
CA ASN A 133 14.60 2.58 4.10
C ASN A 133 14.02 1.16 4.26
N ALA A 134 13.84 0.42 3.17
CA ALA A 134 13.33 -0.93 3.21
C ALA A 134 14.39 -1.88 3.81
N GLY A 135 14.08 -2.49 4.95
CA GLY A 135 14.93 -3.54 5.54
C GLY A 135 14.89 -4.86 4.75
N ALA A 136 13.85 -5.06 3.94
CA ALA A 136 13.75 -6.18 3.03
C ALA A 136 13.14 -5.75 1.70
N LEU A 137 13.72 -6.23 0.60
CA LEU A 137 13.25 -6.05 -0.76
C LEU A 137 13.07 -7.42 -1.41
N VAL A 138 11.93 -7.65 -2.05
CA VAL A 138 11.66 -8.88 -2.81
C VAL A 138 11.21 -8.49 -4.20
N SER A 139 11.85 -9.04 -5.22
CA SER A 139 11.54 -8.81 -6.63
C SER A 139 11.30 -10.13 -7.34
N PHE A 140 10.07 -10.29 -7.84
CA PHE A 140 9.71 -11.34 -8.78
C PHE A 140 10.16 -10.95 -10.20
N LEU A 141 9.68 -11.70 -11.22
CA LEU A 141 9.88 -11.29 -12.61
C LEU A 141 9.36 -9.88 -12.83
N VAL A 142 10.22 -9.02 -13.37
CA VAL A 142 9.91 -7.63 -13.72
C VAL A 142 10.30 -7.34 -15.16
N GLY A 143 9.71 -6.28 -15.72
CA GLY A 143 10.07 -5.77 -17.05
C GLY A 143 11.48 -5.16 -17.08
N VAL A 144 11.98 -4.91 -18.30
CA VAL A 144 13.33 -4.38 -18.55
C VAL A 144 13.57 -3.05 -17.83
N ASP A 145 12.57 -2.16 -17.84
CA ASP A 145 12.69 -0.83 -17.25
C ASP A 145 12.91 -0.88 -15.72
N SER A 146 12.10 -1.68 -15.01
CA SER A 146 12.26 -1.88 -13.57
C SER A 146 13.51 -2.71 -13.22
N ALA A 147 13.89 -3.67 -14.06
CA ALA A 147 15.05 -4.51 -13.85
C ALA A 147 16.35 -3.68 -13.76
N GLY A 148 16.51 -2.65 -14.60
CA GLY A 148 17.71 -1.81 -14.61
C GLY A 148 17.94 -1.08 -13.29
N THR A 149 16.88 -0.67 -12.59
CA THR A 149 16.98 0.01 -11.29
C THR A 149 17.15 -0.97 -10.15
N LEU A 150 16.34 -2.02 -10.10
CA LEU A 150 16.37 -3.02 -9.02
C LEU A 150 17.67 -3.83 -9.03
N ALA A 151 18.19 -4.20 -10.20
CA ALA A 151 19.42 -4.97 -10.31
C ALA A 151 20.63 -4.26 -9.70
N LYS A 152 20.66 -2.92 -9.74
CA LYS A 152 21.70 -2.12 -9.06
C LYS A 152 21.62 -2.25 -7.55
N ASP A 153 20.41 -2.28 -6.99
CA ASP A 153 20.22 -2.42 -5.54
C ASP A 153 20.56 -3.85 -5.06
N PHE A 154 20.25 -4.86 -5.88
CA PHE A 154 20.60 -6.26 -5.63
C PHE A 154 22.07 -6.60 -5.93
N GLY A 155 22.77 -5.80 -6.74
CA GLY A 155 24.13 -6.08 -7.19
C GLY A 155 24.22 -7.21 -8.23
N ILE A 156 23.21 -7.36 -9.10
CA ILE A 156 23.07 -8.45 -10.09
C ILE A 156 22.92 -7.92 -11.52
N ASN A 157 22.82 -8.80 -12.52
CA ASN A 157 22.53 -8.40 -13.88
C ASN A 157 21.01 -8.16 -14.05
N PRO A 158 20.56 -7.10 -14.76
CA PRO A 158 19.13 -6.91 -15.08
C PRO A 158 18.46 -8.14 -15.72
N ASN A 159 19.21 -8.92 -16.51
CA ASN A 159 18.70 -10.15 -17.13
C ASN A 159 18.32 -11.22 -16.10
N ASP A 160 18.91 -11.20 -14.90
CA ASP A 160 18.60 -12.14 -13.82
C ASP A 160 17.20 -11.88 -13.24
N LEU A 161 16.65 -10.67 -13.41
CA LEU A 161 15.30 -10.30 -12.98
C LEU A 161 14.25 -10.52 -14.08
N THR A 162 14.62 -10.26 -15.34
CA THR A 162 13.69 -10.41 -16.48
C THR A 162 13.48 -11.87 -16.90
N SER A 163 14.39 -12.77 -16.51
CA SER A 163 14.33 -14.20 -16.85
C SER A 163 13.87 -15.10 -15.69
N LEU A 164 13.41 -14.52 -14.57
CA LEU A 164 12.98 -15.28 -13.40
C LEU A 164 11.86 -16.28 -13.74
N PRO A 165 12.01 -17.57 -13.40
CA PRO A 165 10.93 -18.53 -13.50
C PRO A 165 9.76 -18.16 -12.58
N LYS A 166 8.57 -18.69 -12.90
CA LYS A 166 7.40 -18.59 -12.01
C LYS A 166 7.76 -19.08 -10.60
N TYR A 167 7.24 -18.36 -9.61
CA TYR A 167 7.44 -18.66 -8.19
C TYR A 167 8.88 -18.55 -7.71
N ARG A 168 9.75 -17.84 -8.45
CA ARG A 168 11.07 -17.45 -7.96
C ARG A 168 11.16 -15.93 -7.83
N ALA A 169 11.95 -15.50 -6.86
CA ALA A 169 12.24 -14.10 -6.63
C ALA A 169 13.68 -13.92 -6.19
N TRP A 170 14.22 -12.74 -6.45
CA TRP A 170 15.37 -12.20 -5.73
C TRP A 170 14.89 -11.53 -4.46
N ALA A 171 15.61 -11.75 -3.37
CA ALA A 171 15.38 -11.10 -2.11
C ALA A 171 16.67 -10.51 -1.57
N LYS A 172 16.53 -9.35 -0.93
CA LYS A 172 17.58 -8.67 -0.21
C LYS A 172 17.06 -8.36 1.17
N VAL A 173 17.75 -8.83 2.20
CA VAL A 173 17.45 -8.52 3.59
C VAL A 173 18.70 -7.91 4.18
N ASP A 174 18.59 -6.65 4.60
CA ASP A 174 19.74 -5.82 4.96
C ASP A 174 20.80 -5.79 3.84
N ALA A 175 21.95 -6.47 4.04
CA ALA A 175 23.03 -6.56 3.07
C ALA A 175 23.03 -7.87 2.27
N ASP A 176 22.27 -8.88 2.71
CA ASP A 176 22.32 -10.22 2.14
C ASP A 176 21.35 -10.34 0.97
N CYS A 177 21.88 -10.71 -0.19
CA CYS A 177 21.14 -10.89 -1.43
C CYS A 177 21.12 -12.38 -1.81
N PHE A 178 19.92 -12.94 -2.01
CA PHE A 178 19.73 -14.36 -2.30
C PHE A 178 18.48 -14.59 -3.15
N THR A 179 18.39 -15.76 -3.76
CA THR A 179 17.17 -16.18 -4.47
C THR A 179 16.28 -17.01 -3.55
N LEU A 180 14.97 -16.86 -3.71
CA LEU A 180 13.97 -17.65 -3.01
C LEU A 180 12.98 -18.28 -3.98
N GLN A 181 12.41 -19.41 -3.55
CA GLN A 181 11.32 -20.09 -4.24
C GLN A 181 10.06 -20.02 -3.38
N THR A 182 8.99 -19.44 -3.91
CA THR A 182 7.70 -19.37 -3.24
C THR A 182 6.88 -20.62 -3.52
N LEU A 183 5.92 -20.89 -2.65
CA LEU A 183 4.88 -21.85 -2.94
C LEU A 183 4.00 -21.32 -4.09
N PRO A 184 3.43 -22.19 -4.93
CA PRO A 184 2.38 -21.77 -5.84
C PRO A 184 1.19 -21.22 -5.03
N PRO A 185 0.44 -20.24 -5.57
CA PRO A 185 -0.75 -19.75 -4.89
C PRO A 185 -1.69 -20.94 -4.62
N THR A 186 -2.16 -21.04 -3.38
CA THR A 186 -3.25 -21.96 -3.07
C THR A 186 -4.43 -21.61 -3.98
N LYS A 187 -5.12 -22.62 -4.54
CA LYS A 187 -6.37 -22.39 -5.27
C LYS A 187 -7.23 -21.42 -4.45
N PRO A 188 -7.80 -20.35 -5.05
CA PRO A 188 -8.57 -19.38 -4.29
C PRO A 188 -9.65 -20.12 -3.50
N GLY A 189 -9.48 -20.17 -2.18
CA GLY A 189 -10.47 -20.73 -1.28
C GLY A 189 -11.60 -19.71 -1.18
N ARG A 190 -12.69 -19.96 -1.93
CA ARG A 190 -13.90 -19.13 -2.12
C ARG A 190 -13.78 -18.06 -3.21
N SER A 191 -14.24 -18.42 -4.41
CA SER A 191 -15.13 -17.54 -5.17
C SER A 191 -16.54 -17.78 -4.65
N GLU A 192 -17.08 -16.88 -3.83
CA GLU A 192 -18.52 -16.83 -3.62
C GLU A 192 -19.17 -16.46 -4.96
N GLY A 193 -19.70 -17.49 -5.61
CA GLY A 193 -20.65 -17.46 -6.72
C GLY A 193 -21.71 -18.56 -6.55
N GLU A 194 -21.94 -18.99 -5.30
CA GLU A 194 -23.11 -19.74 -4.85
C GLU A 194 -23.79 -18.88 -3.78
N VAL A 195 -24.60 -17.91 -4.21
CA VAL A 195 -26.05 -17.74 -3.98
C VAL A 195 -26.55 -16.67 -4.94
#